data_AF-A0A699YSD2-F1
#
_entry.id   AF-A0A699YSD2-F1
#
_cell.length_a   1.000
_cell.length_b   1.000
_cell.length_c   1.000
_cell.angle_alpha   90.00
_cell.angle_beta   90.00
_cell.angle_gamma   90.00
#
_symmetry.space_group_name_H-M   'P 1'
#
loop_
_entity.id
_entity.type
_entity.pdbx_description
1 polymer ?
#
loop_
_entity_poly.entity_id
_entity_poly.type
_entity_poly.pdbx_seq_one_letter_code
_entity_poly.pdbx_strand_id
1 'polypeptide(L)'
;QLVLEPMREQQLSASLVFAMHAAFGGMFTIHSWVQGRVLQRSGALSLGVVNALRSSTVALASGLLFCSPAAPQQCLSVQTGSSAAVVSFGLDLGHGYKRLRDLPPKAQQQQPAVAQ
;
A
#
# COMPACT_ATOMS: atom_id res chain seq x y z
N GLN A 1 -1.05 -32.75 6.03
CA GLN A 1 -1.00 -32.91 7.51
C GLN A 1 -0.28 -31.76 8.23
N LEU A 2 0.53 -30.93 7.56
CA LEU A 2 1.28 -29.81 8.19
C LEU A 2 0.47 -28.77 8.98
N VAL A 3 -0.85 -28.66 8.77
CA VAL A 3 -1.68 -27.60 9.37
C VAL A 3 -2.47 -28.09 10.60
N LEU A 4 -2.73 -29.39 10.73
CA LEU A 4 -3.53 -29.92 11.85
C LEU A 4 -2.75 -29.98 13.16
N GLU A 5 -1.44 -30.24 13.10
CA GLU A 5 -0.58 -30.39 14.28
C GLU A 5 -0.50 -29.11 15.13
N PRO A 6 -0.18 -27.92 14.56
CA PRO A 6 -0.15 -26.68 15.36
C PRO A 6 -1.53 -26.21 15.83
N MET A 7 -2.62 -26.52 15.10
CA MET A 7 -3.97 -26.22 15.56
C MET A 7 -4.36 -27.03 16.80
N ARG A 8 -3.93 -28.29 16.86
CA ARG A 8 -4.18 -29.16 18.01
C ARG A 8 -3.40 -28.69 19.24
N GLU A 9 -2.19 -28.17 19.07
CA GLU A 9 -1.38 -27.63 20.18
C GLU A 9 -1.90 -26.30 20.73
N GLN A 10 -2.50 -25.44 19.90
CA GLN A 10 -2.98 -24.12 20.33
C GLN A 10 -4.43 -24.05 20.82
N GLN A 11 -5.16 -25.17 20.86
CA GLN A 11 -6.60 -25.21 21.21
C GLN A 11 -7.46 -24.19 20.44
N LEU A 12 -7.08 -23.86 19.19
CA LEU A 12 -7.85 -22.90 18.39
C LEU A 12 -9.15 -23.54 17.94
N SER A 13 -10.28 -22.94 18.33
CA SER A 13 -11.61 -23.38 17.88
C SER A 13 -11.74 -23.23 16.37
N ALA A 14 -12.26 -24.26 15.69
CA ALA A 14 -12.58 -24.20 14.28
C ALA A 14 -13.50 -23.01 13.94
N SER A 15 -14.43 -22.65 14.85
CA SER A 15 -15.31 -21.49 14.67
C SER A 15 -14.54 -20.17 14.59
N LEU A 16 -13.45 -20.02 15.36
CA LEU A 16 -12.61 -18.84 15.33
C LEU A 16 -11.86 -18.73 14.00
N VAL A 17 -11.35 -19.85 13.48
CA VAL A 17 -10.68 -19.90 12.17
C VAL A 17 -11.64 -19.51 11.05
N PHE A 18 -12.87 -20.04 11.07
CA PHE A 18 -13.93 -19.67 10.13
C PHE A 18 -14.30 -18.19 10.25
N ALA A 19 -14.46 -17.66 11.46
CA ALA A 19 -14.78 -16.26 11.69
C ALA A 19 -13.67 -15.33 11.16
N MET A 20 -12.40 -15.66 11.39
CA MET A 20 -11.25 -14.91 10.88
C MET A 20 -11.20 -14.96 9.34
N HIS A 21 -11.45 -16.12 8.73
CA HIS A 21 -11.52 -16.25 7.27
C HIS A 21 -12.67 -15.44 6.67
N ALA A 22 -13.85 -15.48 7.29
CA ALA A 22 -15.01 -14.71 6.83
C ALA A 22 -14.74 -13.20 6.94
N ALA A 23 -14.15 -12.75 8.06
CA ALA A 23 -13.77 -11.35 8.24
C ALA A 23 -12.73 -10.90 7.21
N PHE A 24 -11.69 -11.72 6.98
CA PHE A 24 -10.68 -11.46 5.96
C PHE A 24 -11.30 -11.40 4.56
N GLY A 25 -12.15 -12.35 4.20
CA GLY A 25 -12.84 -12.39 2.90
C GLY A 25 -13.75 -11.17 2.69
N GLY A 26 -14.50 -10.77 3.71
CA GLY A 26 -15.34 -9.57 3.68
C GLY A 26 -14.51 -8.29 3.46
N MET A 27 -13.44 -8.13 4.24
CA MET A 27 -12.52 -6.99 4.10
C MET A 27 -11.82 -6.98 2.74
N PHE A 28 -11.40 -8.15 2.23
CA PHE A 28 -10.81 -8.29 0.91
C PHE A 28 -11.79 -7.89 -0.19
N THR A 29 -13.05 -8.33 -0.10
CA THR A 29 -14.10 -7.99 -1.07
C THR A 29 -14.37 -6.49 -1.11
N ILE A 30 -14.51 -5.86 0.06
CA ILE A 30 -14.68 -4.40 0.17
C ILE A 30 -13.47 -3.68 -0.42
N HIS A 31 -12.26 -4.16 -0.11
CA HIS A 31 -11.02 -3.58 -0.64
C HIS A 31 -10.97 -3.64 -2.17
N SER A 32 -11.24 -4.80 -2.77
CA SER A 32 -11.28 -4.96 -4.23
C SER A 32 -12.37 -4.10 -4.88
N TRP A 33 -13.53 -3.96 -4.23
CA TRP A 33 -14.59 -3.09 -4.72
C TRP A 33 -14.17 -1.60 -4.73
N VAL A 34 -13.56 -1.12 -3.65
CA VAL A 34 -13.00 0.24 -3.58
C VAL A 34 -11.91 0.44 -4.63
N GLN A 35 -11.01 -0.53 -4.79
CA GLN A 35 -9.97 -0.48 -5.82
C GLN A 35 -10.57 -0.34 -7.23
N GLY A 36 -11.60 -1.11 -7.55
CA GLY A 36 -12.31 -0.98 -8.84
C GLY A 36 -12.90 0.42 -9.04
N ARG A 37 -13.49 1.02 -7.99
CA ARG A 37 -14.01 2.40 -8.03
C ARG A 37 -12.90 3.44 -8.23
N VAL A 38 -11.78 3.28 -7.55
CA VAL A 38 -10.60 4.16 -7.69
C VAL A 38 -10.01 4.04 -9.09
N LEU A 39 -9.92 2.82 -9.65
CA LEU A 39 -9.47 2.60 -11.02
C LEU A 39 -10.27 3.43 -12.01
N GLN A 40 -11.60 3.38 -11.90
CA GLN A 40 -12.49 4.06 -12.81
C GLN A 40 -12.43 5.59 -12.69
N ARG A 41 -12.23 6.13 -11.48
CA ARG A 41 -12.17 7.59 -11.28
C ARG A 41 -10.80 8.21 -11.50
N SER A 42 -9.73 7.50 -11.13
CA SER A 42 -8.39 8.08 -10.99
C SER A 42 -7.33 7.39 -11.85
N GLY A 43 -7.69 6.31 -12.54
CA GLY A 43 -6.82 5.56 -13.45
C GLY A 43 -5.83 4.63 -12.74
N ALA A 44 -5.17 3.78 -13.54
CA ALA A 44 -4.30 2.70 -13.04
C ALA A 44 -3.12 3.20 -12.20
N LEU A 45 -2.60 4.39 -12.49
CA LEU A 45 -1.45 4.97 -11.80
C LEU A 45 -1.77 5.27 -10.32
N SER A 46 -2.95 5.84 -10.05
CA SER A 46 -3.42 6.08 -8.68
C SER A 46 -3.59 4.79 -7.87
N LEU A 47 -4.01 3.71 -8.53
CA LEU A 47 -4.16 2.40 -7.91
C LEU A 47 -2.82 1.78 -7.55
N GLY A 48 -1.84 1.86 -8.45
CA GLY A 48 -0.47 1.40 -8.20
C GLY A 48 0.13 2.09 -6.99
N VAL A 49 -0.11 3.39 -6.87
CA VAL A 49 0.33 4.21 -5.73
C VAL A 49 -0.33 3.78 -4.41
N VAL A 50 -1.66 3.60 -4.39
CA VAL A 50 -2.37 3.12 -3.18
C VAL A 50 -1.90 1.73 -2.76
N ASN A 51 -1.65 0.84 -3.73
CA ASN A 51 -1.10 -0.48 -3.46
C ASN A 51 0.33 -0.42 -2.91
N ALA A 52 1.18 0.45 -3.45
CA ALA A 52 2.54 0.63 -2.96
C ALA A 52 2.53 1.12 -1.50
N LEU A 53 1.70 2.12 -1.17
CA LEU A 53 1.52 2.57 0.22
C LEU A 53 1.09 1.45 1.15
N ARG A 54 0.05 0.69 0.74
CA ARG A 54 -0.45 -0.43 1.55
C ARG A 54 0.68 -1.42 1.85
N SER A 55 1.44 -1.84 0.83
CA SER A 55 2.54 -2.77 1.00
C SER A 55 3.63 -2.22 1.92
N SER A 56 3.97 -0.93 1.79
CA SER A 56 4.91 -0.27 2.70
C SER A 56 4.40 -0.23 4.14
N THR A 57 3.13 0.15 4.36
CA THR A 57 2.53 0.19 5.71
C THR A 57 2.49 -1.20 6.34
N VAL A 58 2.12 -2.22 5.58
CA VAL A 58 2.09 -3.61 6.07
C VAL A 58 3.50 -4.08 6.42
N ALA A 59 4.51 -3.79 5.59
CA ALA A 59 5.88 -4.15 5.88
C ALA A 59 6.40 -3.45 7.16
N LEU A 60 6.12 -2.16 7.33
CA LEU A 60 6.49 -1.40 8.53
C LEU A 60 5.77 -1.93 9.78
N ALA A 61 4.45 -2.14 9.71
CA ALA A 61 3.66 -2.65 10.83
C ALA A 61 4.11 -4.05 11.25
N SER A 62 4.33 -4.95 10.29
CA SER A 62 4.86 -6.29 10.55
C SER A 62 6.25 -6.24 11.16
N GLY A 63 7.12 -5.36 10.65
CA GLY A 63 8.46 -5.18 11.20
C GLY A 63 8.48 -4.62 12.61
N LEU A 64 7.50 -3.81 13.00
CA LEU A 64 7.36 -3.30 14.36
C LEU A 64 6.74 -4.31 15.32
N LEU A 65 5.73 -5.05 14.88
CA LEU A 65 4.97 -5.98 15.72
C LEU A 65 5.68 -7.32 15.94
N PHE A 66 6.43 -7.79 14.94
CA PHE A 66 7.02 -9.13 14.95
C PHE A 66 8.55 -9.14 14.98
N CYS A 67 9.20 -7.99 15.14
CA CYS A 67 10.66 -7.99 15.33
C CYS A 67 11.01 -8.66 16.64
N SER A 68 11.71 -9.79 16.53
CA SER A 68 12.22 -10.57 17.65
C SER A 68 13.63 -11.03 17.30
N PRO A 69 14.56 -11.09 18.27
CA PRO A 69 15.90 -11.63 18.03
C PRO A 69 15.88 -13.10 17.55
N ALA A 70 14.78 -13.83 17.78
CA ALA A 70 14.59 -15.18 17.25
C ALA A 70 14.25 -15.22 15.74
N ALA A 71 13.82 -14.11 15.15
CA ALA A 71 13.43 -13.99 13.75
C ALA A 71 13.95 -12.68 13.12
N PRO A 72 15.28 -12.52 12.97
CA PRO A 72 15.90 -11.26 12.54
C PRO A 72 15.45 -10.81 11.14
N GLN A 73 15.07 -11.75 10.26
CA GLN A 73 14.49 -11.44 8.95
C GLN A 73 13.17 -10.65 8.99
N GLN A 74 12.46 -10.64 10.13
CA GLN A 74 11.24 -9.85 10.31
C GLN A 74 11.53 -8.44 10.82
N CYS A 75 12.74 -8.18 11.31
CA CYS A 75 13.10 -6.86 11.80
C CYS A 75 13.29 -5.87 10.64
N LEU A 76 12.94 -4.62 10.93
CA LEU A 76 13.00 -3.52 9.98
C LEU A 76 14.46 -3.20 9.64
N SER A 77 14.86 -3.44 8.38
CA SER A 77 16.18 -3.05 7.87
C SER A 77 16.15 -1.60 7.41
N VAL A 78 17.30 -0.93 7.47
CA VAL A 78 17.51 0.41 6.90
C VAL A 78 17.08 0.44 5.43
N GLN A 79 17.28 -0.67 4.70
CA GLN A 79 16.89 -0.80 3.30
C GLN A 79 15.36 -0.83 3.09
N THR A 80 14.62 -1.53 3.96
CA THR A 80 13.15 -1.55 3.90
C THR A 80 12.55 -0.23 4.36
N GLY A 81 13.14 0.41 5.37
CA GLY A 81 12.76 1.74 5.83
C GLY A 81 12.95 2.82 4.77
N SER A 82 14.11 2.83 4.09
CA SER A 82 14.39 3.81 3.03
C SER A 82 13.48 3.60 1.81
N SER A 83 13.20 2.35 1.44
CA SER A 83 12.26 2.04 0.35
C SER A 83 10.84 2.52 0.67
N ALA A 84 10.36 2.35 1.90
CA ALA A 84 9.06 2.86 2.34
C ALA A 84 9.00 4.40 2.33
N ALA A 85 10.10 5.06 2.70
CA ALA A 85 10.22 6.51 2.61
C ALA A 85 10.16 6.99 1.15
N VAL A 86 10.89 6.36 0.23
CA VAL A 86 10.85 6.71 -1.21
C VAL A 86 9.44 6.57 -1.78
N VAL A 87 8.72 5.50 -1.44
CA VAL A 87 7.32 5.32 -1.86
C VAL A 87 6.42 6.43 -1.30
N SER A 88 6.65 6.84 -0.06
CA SER A 88 5.86 7.90 0.61
C SER A 88 6.17 9.30 0.03
N PHE A 89 7.44 9.62 -0.25
CA PHE A 89 7.87 10.90 -0.83
C PHE A 89 7.56 11.02 -2.33
N GLY A 90 7.68 9.92 -3.09
CA GLY A 90 7.34 9.91 -4.53
C GLY A 90 5.87 10.23 -4.80
N LEU A 91 5.02 9.98 -3.79
CA LEU A 91 3.58 10.27 -3.80
C LEU A 91 3.25 11.76 -3.74
N ASP A 92 4.02 12.50 -2.94
CA ASP A 92 3.89 13.95 -2.81
C ASP A 92 4.28 14.65 -4.13
N LEU A 93 5.35 14.16 -4.76
CA LEU A 93 5.77 14.61 -6.09
C LEU A 93 4.72 14.30 -7.18
N GLY A 94 4.06 13.13 -7.10
CA GLY A 94 3.00 12.74 -8.04
C GLY A 94 1.78 13.65 -7.97
N HIS A 95 1.42 14.16 -6.79
CA HIS A 95 0.33 15.12 -6.63
C HIS A 95 0.64 16.47 -7.27
N GLY A 96 1.91 16.91 -7.21
CA GLY A 96 2.39 18.09 -7.93
C GLY A 96 2.21 17.97 -9.44
N TYR A 97 2.52 16.79 -10.00
CA TYR A 97 2.37 16.54 -11.44
C TYR A 97 0.92 16.60 -11.94
N LYS A 98 -0.03 16.10 -11.14
CA LYS A 98 -1.45 16.18 -11.49
C LYS A 98 -1.95 17.63 -11.49
N ARG A 99 -1.53 18.42 -10.51
CA ARG A 99 -1.82 19.86 -10.44
C ARG A 99 -1.22 20.64 -11.62
N LEU A 100 -0.05 20.24 -12.11
CA LEU A 100 0.58 20.81 -13.30
C LEU A 100 -0.16 20.45 -14.59
N ARG A 101 -0.75 19.26 -14.67
CA ARG A 101 -1.53 18.82 -15.85
C ARG A 101 -2.91 19.48 -15.93
N ASP A 102 -3.52 19.78 -14.79
CA ASP A 102 -4.83 20.44 -14.71
C ASP A 102 -4.74 21.98 -14.86
N LEU A 103 -3.56 22.54 -15.14
CA LEU A 103 -3.43 23.96 -15.45
C LEU A 103 -4.15 24.29 -16.77
N PRO A 104 -5.02 25.31 -16.79
CA PRO A 104 -5.71 25.72 -18.00
C PRO A 104 -4.67 26.13 -19.06
N PRO A 105 -4.90 25.81 -20.35
CA PRO A 105 -3.92 25.99 -21.43
C PRO A 105 -3.44 27.44 -21.60
N LYS A 106 -4.17 28.42 -21.07
CA LYS A 106 -3.78 29.83 -21.07
C LYS A 106 -2.51 30.12 -20.24
N ALA A 107 -2.11 29.25 -19.32
CA ALA A 107 -0.89 29.43 -18.53
C ALA A 107 0.39 28.95 -19.24
N GLN A 108 0.30 28.14 -20.30
CA GLN A 108 1.49 27.72 -21.07
C GLN A 108 1.96 28.74 -22.11
N GLN A 109 1.14 29.73 -22.44
CA GLN A 109 1.44 30.66 -23.54
C GLN A 109 2.21 31.91 -23.09
N GLN A 110 2.46 32.07 -21.79
CA GLN A 110 3.29 33.14 -21.24
C GLN A 110 4.78 32.73 -21.20
N GLN A 111 5.28 32.10 -22.26
CA GLN A 111 6.72 31.89 -22.44
C GLN A 111 7.27 33.18 -23.07
N PRO A 112 8.16 33.92 -22.38
CA PRO A 112 8.62 35.22 -22.86
C PRO A 112 9.33 35.03 -24.21
N ALA A 113 8.82 35.71 -25.23
CA ALA A 113 9.45 35.78 -26.53
C ALA A 113 10.90 36.27 -26.33
N VAL A 114 11.86 35.40 -26.64
CA VAL A 114 13.27 35.76 -26.71
C VAL A 114 13.39 36.72 -27.89
N ALA A 115 13.58 38.00 -27.59
CA ALA A 115 13.87 39.02 -28.59
C ALA A 115 15.23 38.68 -29.23
N GLN A 116 15.21 38.45 -30.55
CA GLN A 116 16.41 38.37 -31.38
C GLN A 116 16.81 39.76 -31.87
#